data_AF-A0A4R4R6M3-F1
#
_entry.id   AF-A0A4R4R6M3-F1
#
_cell.length_a   1.000
_cell.length_b   1.000
_cell.length_c   1.000
_cell.angle_alpha   90.00
_cell.angle_beta   90.00
_cell.angle_gamma   90.00
#
_symmetry.space_group_name_H-M   'P 1'
#
loop_
_entity.id
_entity.type
_entity.pdbx_description
1 polymer ?
#
loop_
_entity_poly.entity_id
_entity_poly.type
_entity_poly.pdbx_seq_one_letter_code
_entity_poly.pdbx_strand_id
1 'polypeptide(L)'
;MAVDAWRWTDAWIFVSLVIASGAGRHRRAVDSRRPEGVRLADVLSTADHLNQSIPEREDVETAVRRLVGSGLVRVSDGWFEITPDGERLWRTRPRAGFGTTVDTVQGVLARRHGTPGDAEWHLPEEEHAAAVQEYLVRSIPAPRRSPEGRSGR
;
A
#
# COMPACT_ATOMS: atom_id res chain seq x y z
N MET A 1 1.42 -28.08 5.64
CA MET A 1 0.03 -27.56 5.62
C MET A 1 0.10 -26.14 5.10
N ALA A 2 -0.80 -25.74 4.19
CA ALA A 2 -0.66 -24.67 3.19
C ALA A 2 -0.03 -23.35 3.68
N VAL A 3 1.30 -23.24 3.59
CA VAL A 3 2.03 -21.96 3.65
C VAL A 3 2.09 -21.27 2.28
N ASP A 4 1.66 -21.98 1.22
CA ASP A 4 1.85 -21.66 -0.19
C ASP A 4 0.62 -20.99 -0.86
N ALA A 5 -0.32 -20.48 -0.08
CA ALA A 5 -1.51 -19.80 -0.59
C ALA A 5 -1.46 -18.29 -0.33
N TRP A 6 -2.04 -17.53 -1.27
CA TRP A 6 -2.27 -16.10 -1.11
C TRP A 6 -3.14 -15.82 0.12
N ARG A 7 -2.61 -14.99 1.02
CA ARG A 7 -3.29 -14.53 2.23
C ARG A 7 -4.14 -13.30 1.93
N TRP A 8 -5.10 -13.05 2.81
CA TRP A 8 -5.87 -11.81 2.78
C TRP A 8 -4.95 -10.58 2.96
N THR A 9 -3.96 -10.67 3.85
CA THR A 9 -2.95 -9.63 4.05
C THR A 9 -2.15 -9.31 2.79
N ASP A 10 -1.83 -10.31 1.96
CA ASP A 10 -1.15 -10.10 0.68
C ASP A 10 -1.98 -9.20 -0.25
N ALA A 11 -3.30 -9.46 -0.33
CA ALA A 11 -4.23 -8.65 -1.10
C ALA A 11 -4.42 -7.25 -0.50
N TRP A 12 -4.47 -7.14 0.83
CA TRP A 12 -4.64 -5.86 1.53
C TRP A 12 -3.45 -4.93 1.28
N ILE A 13 -2.22 -5.43 1.39
CA ILE A 13 -1.00 -4.67 1.09
C ILE A 13 -0.95 -4.29 -0.39
N PHE A 14 -1.27 -5.22 -1.30
CA PHE A 14 -1.31 -4.91 -2.73
C PHE A 14 -2.31 -3.80 -3.08
N VAL A 15 -3.55 -3.89 -2.57
CA VAL A 15 -4.57 -2.86 -2.79
C VAL A 15 -4.14 -1.51 -2.23
N SER A 16 -3.50 -1.50 -1.05
CA SER A 16 -2.98 -0.29 -0.42
C SER A 16 -1.90 0.37 -1.30
N LEU A 17 -0.96 -0.41 -1.82
CA LEU A 17 0.07 0.06 -2.77
C LEU A 17 -0.54 0.66 -4.04
N VAL A 18 -1.54 -0.01 -4.62
CA VAL A 18 -2.19 0.45 -5.85
C VAL A 18 -2.92 1.77 -5.65
N ILE A 19 -3.65 1.93 -4.53
CA ILE A 19 -4.37 3.17 -4.23
C ILE A 19 -3.39 4.31 -3.90
N ALA A 20 -2.34 4.02 -3.13
CA ALA A 20 -1.33 5.00 -2.72
C ALA A 20 -0.48 5.49 -3.91
N SER A 21 -0.12 4.58 -4.85
CA SER A 21 0.57 4.94 -6.10
C SER A 21 -0.31 5.75 -7.06
N GLY A 22 -1.62 5.75 -6.83
CA GLY A 22 -2.56 6.34 -7.78
C GLY A 22 -2.64 5.54 -9.09
N ALA A 23 -2.17 4.28 -9.11
CA ALA A 23 -2.37 3.33 -10.20
C ALA A 23 -3.88 3.05 -10.36
N GLY A 24 -4.57 3.95 -11.05
CA GLY A 24 -6.03 4.01 -11.11
C GLY A 24 -6.61 5.41 -11.33
N ARG A 25 -5.81 6.47 -11.19
CA ARG A 25 -6.16 7.84 -11.57
C ARG A 25 -5.41 8.21 -12.85
N HIS A 26 -5.99 9.07 -13.69
CA HIS A 26 -5.32 9.65 -14.86
C HIS A 26 -3.94 10.19 -14.44
N ARG A 27 -2.86 9.69 -15.10
CA ARG A 27 -1.47 10.15 -14.91
C ARG A 27 -1.44 11.68 -14.82
N ARG A 28 -1.02 12.23 -13.68
CA ARG A 28 -0.52 13.61 -13.65
C ARG A 28 0.87 13.64 -14.27
N ALA A 29 1.18 14.75 -14.91
CA ALA A 29 2.27 14.97 -15.87
C ALA A 29 3.66 14.48 -15.43
N VAL A 30 4.43 14.06 -16.44
CA VAL A 30 5.77 13.41 -16.44
C VAL A 30 6.91 14.38 -16.05
N ASP A 31 6.64 15.51 -15.40
CA ASP A 31 7.65 16.60 -15.27
C ASP A 31 7.97 17.00 -13.83
N SER A 32 7.99 16.04 -12.92
CA SER A 32 8.57 16.29 -11.59
C SER A 32 9.49 15.13 -11.23
N ARG A 33 10.75 15.48 -10.89
CA ARG A 33 11.84 14.61 -10.40
C ARG A 33 11.49 13.91 -9.07
N ARG A 34 10.31 13.32 -8.96
CA ARG A 34 9.88 12.53 -7.81
C ARG A 34 10.16 11.07 -8.17
N PRO A 35 10.83 10.29 -7.31
CA PRO A 35 10.99 8.86 -7.54
C PRO A 35 9.62 8.22 -7.81
N GLU A 36 9.57 7.32 -8.80
CA GLU A 36 8.34 6.76 -9.40
C GLU A 36 7.60 5.74 -8.49
N GLY A 37 7.75 5.86 -7.17
CA GLY A 37 7.21 4.91 -6.20
C GLY A 37 6.50 5.55 -5.01
N VAL A 38 5.94 4.68 -4.18
CA VAL A 38 5.20 5.00 -2.95
C VAL A 38 6.10 4.72 -1.75
N ARG A 39 5.99 5.52 -0.68
CA ARG A 39 6.68 5.23 0.59
C ARG A 39 5.86 4.31 1.47
N LEU A 40 6.52 3.57 2.36
CA LEU A 40 5.85 2.70 3.33
C LEU A 40 4.77 3.45 4.14
N ALA A 41 5.05 4.68 4.59
CA ALA A 41 4.07 5.48 5.34
C ALA A 41 2.77 5.75 4.56
N ASP A 42 2.84 5.95 3.25
CA ASP A 42 1.66 6.16 2.40
C ASP A 42 0.87 4.85 2.19
N VAL A 43 1.59 3.71 2.15
CA VAL A 43 0.97 2.37 2.13
C VAL A 43 0.25 2.10 3.44
N LEU A 44 0.89 2.34 4.59
CA LEU A 44 0.30 2.13 5.91
C LEU A 44 -0.92 3.03 6.13
N SER A 45 -0.84 4.30 5.71
CA SER A 45 -1.98 5.22 5.75
C SER A 45 -3.17 4.70 4.94
N THR A 46 -2.92 4.14 3.76
CA THR A 46 -3.97 3.57 2.91
C THR A 46 -4.51 2.26 3.49
N ALA A 47 -3.64 1.42 4.06
CA ALA A 47 -4.01 0.18 4.71
C ALA A 47 -4.95 0.43 5.90
N ASP A 48 -4.59 1.39 6.75
CA ASP A 48 -5.43 1.82 7.88
C ASP A 48 -6.76 2.40 7.40
N HIS A 49 -6.77 3.20 6.33
CA HIS A 49 -8.02 3.70 5.77
C HIS A 49 -8.95 2.56 5.28
N LEU A 50 -8.39 1.49 4.72
CA LEU A 50 -9.16 0.34 4.20
C LEU A 50 -9.74 -0.54 5.30
N ASN A 51 -8.99 -0.80 6.38
CA ASN A 51 -9.35 -1.82 7.36
C ASN A 51 -9.41 -1.31 8.82
N GLN A 52 -9.20 -0.01 9.05
CA GLN A 52 -9.11 0.59 10.39
C GLN A 52 -8.08 -0.12 11.28
N SER A 53 -6.96 -0.51 10.69
CA SER A 53 -5.89 -1.27 11.32
C SER A 53 -4.57 -1.01 10.59
N ILE A 54 -3.47 -0.92 11.35
CA ILE A 54 -2.12 -0.83 10.80
C ILE A 54 -1.52 -2.24 10.73
N PRO A 55 -1.05 -2.71 9.57
CA PRO A 55 -0.43 -4.02 9.45
C PRO A 55 0.89 -4.08 10.23
N GLU A 56 1.13 -5.22 10.88
CA GLU A 56 2.37 -5.49 11.59
C GLU A 56 3.56 -5.60 10.63
N ARG A 57 4.78 -5.44 11.14
CA ARG A 57 6.00 -5.51 10.32
C ARG A 57 6.10 -6.84 9.57
N GLU A 58 5.85 -7.96 10.25
CA GLU A 58 5.95 -9.31 9.66
C GLU A 58 4.90 -9.55 8.57
N ASP A 59 3.72 -8.97 8.75
CA ASP A 59 2.65 -8.98 7.75
C ASP A 59 3.06 -8.23 6.48
N VAL A 60 3.62 -7.03 6.64
CA VAL A 60 4.15 -6.25 5.51
C VAL A 60 5.30 -6.98 4.83
N GLU A 61 6.27 -7.48 5.61
CA GLU A 61 7.43 -8.21 5.08
C GLU A 61 7.00 -9.42 4.26
N THR A 62 6.15 -10.27 4.83
CA THR A 62 5.66 -11.48 4.18
C THR A 62 4.89 -11.15 2.90
N ALA A 63 3.99 -10.17 2.96
CA ALA A 63 3.19 -9.77 1.81
C ALA A 63 4.06 -9.21 0.68
N VAL A 64 5.00 -8.31 0.99
CA VAL A 64 5.87 -7.70 -0.01
C VAL A 64 6.79 -8.73 -0.64
N ARG A 65 7.42 -9.62 0.13
CA ARG A 65 8.24 -10.72 -0.42
C ARG A 65 7.46 -11.56 -1.43
N ARG A 66 6.20 -11.87 -1.11
CA ARG A 66 5.31 -12.65 -1.99
C ARG A 66 4.91 -11.90 -3.26
N LEU A 67 4.59 -10.61 -3.13
CA LEU A 67 4.21 -9.74 -4.25
C LEU A 67 5.39 -9.43 -5.19
N VAL A 68 6.59 -9.28 -4.63
CA VAL A 68 7.84 -9.12 -5.41
C VAL A 68 8.19 -10.45 -6.07
N GLY A 69 8.13 -11.56 -5.33
CA GLY A 69 8.38 -12.90 -5.85
C GLY A 69 7.43 -13.31 -6.98
N SER A 70 6.21 -12.76 -7.01
CA SER A 70 5.24 -12.98 -8.10
C SER A 70 5.32 -11.93 -9.22
N GLY A 71 6.24 -10.97 -9.13
CA GLY A 71 6.44 -9.93 -10.14
C GLY A 71 5.34 -8.87 -10.19
N LEU A 72 4.49 -8.76 -9.17
CA LEU A 72 3.40 -7.78 -9.11
C LEU A 72 3.84 -6.42 -8.55
N VAL A 73 4.89 -6.43 -7.75
CA VAL A 73 5.47 -5.25 -7.08
C VAL A 73 6.98 -5.26 -7.27
N ARG A 74 7.59 -4.08 -7.34
CA ARG A 74 9.04 -3.88 -7.27
C ARG A 74 9.36 -2.99 -6.08
N VAL A 75 10.47 -3.28 -5.39
CA VAL A 75 11.01 -2.43 -4.33
C VAL A 75 12.40 -1.95 -4.75
N SER A 76 12.67 -0.65 -4.62
CA SER A 76 13.96 -0.05 -4.95
C SER A 76 14.20 1.16 -4.06
N ASP A 77 15.32 1.19 -3.33
CA ASP A 77 15.72 2.31 -2.46
C ASP A 77 14.63 2.78 -1.47
N GLY A 78 13.87 1.84 -0.89
CA GLY A 78 12.77 2.13 0.03
C GLY A 78 11.47 2.62 -0.62
N TRP A 79 11.40 2.58 -1.96
CA TRP A 79 10.22 2.90 -2.74
C TRP A 79 9.55 1.64 -3.27
N PHE A 80 8.22 1.63 -3.21
CA PHE A 80 7.39 0.56 -3.76
C PHE A 80 6.75 0.99 -5.07
N GLU A 81 6.81 0.12 -6.06
CA GLU A 81 6.27 0.36 -7.39
C GLU A 81 5.38 -0.79 -7.82
N ILE A 82 4.24 -0.48 -8.46
CA ILE A 82 3.39 -1.49 -9.09
C ILE A 82 3.97 -1.81 -10.46
N THR A 83 4.24 -3.08 -10.74
CA THR A 83 4.73 -3.51 -12.06
C THR A 83 3.60 -3.45 -13.11
N PRO A 84 3.91 -3.50 -14.41
CA PRO A 84 2.88 -3.61 -15.45
C PRO A 84 1.92 -4.79 -15.25
N ASP A 85 2.40 -5.90 -14.69
CA ASP A 85 1.57 -7.07 -14.38
C ASP A 85 0.66 -6.83 -13.18
N GLY A 86 1.16 -6.16 -12.14
CA GLY A 86 0.32 -5.65 -11.04
C GLY A 86 -0.77 -4.70 -11.53
N GLU A 87 -0.44 -3.75 -12.42
CA GLU A 87 -1.44 -2.86 -13.00
C GLU A 87 -2.48 -3.62 -13.83
N ARG A 88 -2.06 -4.63 -14.59
CA ARG A 88 -2.96 -5.48 -15.39
C ARG A 88 -3.90 -6.28 -14.49
N LEU A 89 -3.39 -6.85 -13.41
CA LEU A 89 -4.21 -7.53 -12.39
C LEU A 89 -5.27 -6.56 -11.86
N TRP A 90 -4.85 -5.36 -11.46
CA TRP A 90 -5.77 -4.35 -10.95
C TRP A 90 -6.82 -3.96 -11.99
N ARG A 91 -6.45 -3.66 -13.23
CA ARG A 91 -7.41 -3.21 -14.27
C ARG A 91 -8.40 -4.29 -14.71
N THR A 92 -8.00 -5.57 -14.65
CA THR A 92 -8.81 -6.71 -15.11
C THR A 92 -9.56 -7.43 -13.99
N ARG A 93 -9.50 -6.90 -12.77
CA ARG A 93 -10.28 -7.41 -11.64
C ARG A 93 -11.78 -7.14 -11.87
N PRO A 94 -12.68 -8.00 -11.35
CA PRO A 94 -14.11 -7.70 -11.30
C PRO A 94 -14.36 -6.36 -10.60
N ARG A 95 -15.32 -5.57 -11.10
CA ARG A 95 -15.72 -4.32 -10.44
C ARG A 95 -16.28 -4.66 -9.05
N ALA A 96 -15.70 -4.07 -8.02
CA ALA A 96 -16.10 -4.24 -6.63
C ALA A 96 -16.19 -2.87 -5.97
N GLY A 97 -17.07 -2.77 -4.97
CA GLY A 97 -17.09 -1.60 -4.08
C GLY A 97 -15.80 -1.53 -3.27
N PHE A 98 -15.50 -0.34 -2.72
CA PHE A 98 -14.29 -0.13 -1.93
C PHE A 98 -14.17 -1.14 -0.77
N GLY A 99 -15.29 -1.42 -0.08
CA GLY A 99 -15.35 -2.37 1.04
C GLY A 99 -15.16 -3.85 0.70
N THR A 100 -15.25 -4.26 -0.57
CA THR A 100 -15.04 -5.66 -1.00
C THR A 100 -13.87 -5.81 -1.96
N THR A 101 -13.09 -4.74 -2.14
CA THR A 101 -11.98 -4.72 -3.10
C THR A 101 -10.86 -5.67 -2.69
N VAL A 102 -10.55 -5.76 -1.39
CA VAL A 102 -9.51 -6.67 -0.88
C VAL A 102 -9.88 -8.13 -1.12
N ASP A 103 -11.12 -8.53 -0.77
CA ASP A 103 -11.60 -9.90 -1.00
C ASP A 103 -11.62 -10.27 -2.49
N THR A 104 -12.02 -9.30 -3.33
CA THR A 104 -12.02 -9.48 -4.79
C THR A 104 -10.60 -9.73 -5.30
N VAL A 105 -9.62 -8.94 -4.85
CA VAL A 105 -8.21 -9.10 -5.23
C VAL A 105 -7.63 -10.40 -4.69
N GLN A 106 -7.96 -10.79 -3.46
CA GLN A 106 -7.53 -12.07 -2.88
C GLN A 106 -8.02 -13.25 -3.73
N GLY A 107 -9.28 -13.23 -4.16
CA GLY A 107 -9.83 -14.23 -5.07
C GLY A 107 -9.14 -14.23 -6.45
N VAL A 108 -8.75 -13.06 -6.97
CA VAL A 108 -8.00 -12.95 -8.24
C VAL A 108 -6.60 -13.52 -8.10
N LEU A 109 -5.87 -13.19 -7.03
CA LEU A 109 -4.54 -13.72 -6.74
C LEU A 109 -4.56 -15.25 -6.65
N ALA A 110 -5.48 -15.79 -5.84
CA ALA A 110 -5.63 -17.23 -5.67
C ALA A 110 -5.95 -17.98 -6.98
N ARG A 111 -6.76 -17.38 -7.87
CA ARG A 111 -7.17 -18.02 -9.14
C ARG A 111 -6.15 -17.87 -10.26
N ARG A 112 -5.48 -16.71 -10.36
CA ARG A 112 -4.66 -16.35 -11.53
C ARG A 112 -3.17 -16.45 -11.28
N HIS A 113 -2.73 -16.32 -10.03
CA HIS A 113 -1.30 -16.32 -9.66
C HIS A 113 -0.91 -17.55 -8.84
N GLY A 114 -1.79 -18.54 -8.69
CA GLY A 114 -1.49 -19.83 -8.07
C GLY A 114 -0.77 -19.70 -6.73
N THR A 115 0.39 -20.33 -6.61
CA THR A 115 1.28 -20.22 -5.45
C THR A 115 2.04 -18.88 -5.47
N PRO A 116 2.05 -18.09 -4.37
CA PRO A 116 2.89 -16.91 -4.28
C PRO A 116 4.36 -17.24 -4.51
N GLY A 117 5.08 -16.37 -5.21
CA GLY A 117 6.54 -16.43 -5.22
C GLY A 117 7.12 -16.06 -3.85
N ASP A 118 8.43 -16.15 -3.72
CA ASP A 118 9.16 -15.62 -2.57
C ASP A 118 10.40 -14.90 -3.07
N ALA A 119 10.55 -13.64 -2.69
CA ALA A 119 11.71 -12.84 -2.97
C ALA A 119 12.51 -12.62 -1.68
N GLU A 120 13.83 -12.53 -1.82
CA GLU A 120 14.69 -12.12 -0.73
C GLU A 120 14.54 -10.61 -0.52
N TRP A 121 13.67 -10.24 0.41
CA TRP A 121 13.46 -8.87 0.87
C TRP A 121 13.21 -8.87 2.37
N HIS A 122 13.77 -7.91 3.08
CA HIS A 122 13.61 -7.76 4.52
C HIS A 122 13.15 -6.34 4.83
N LEU A 123 12.23 -6.21 5.78
CA LEU A 123 11.80 -4.92 6.31
C LEU A 123 12.42 -4.73 7.70
N PRO A 124 13.43 -3.86 7.84
CA PRO A 124 14.01 -3.54 9.13
C PRO A 124 12.93 -3.01 10.09
N GLU A 125 12.98 -3.43 11.34
CA GLU A 125 12.06 -2.96 12.39
C GLU A 125 12.07 -1.43 12.50
N GLU A 126 13.25 -0.82 12.40
CA GLU A 126 13.42 0.62 12.46
C GLU A 126 12.72 1.34 11.30
N GLU A 127 12.72 0.76 10.10
CA GLU A 127 12.04 1.33 8.93
C GLU A 127 10.52 1.26 9.06
N HIS A 128 9.99 0.13 9.56
CA HIS A 128 8.57 0.00 9.84
C HIS A 128 8.13 0.97 10.94
N ALA A 129 8.85 1.01 12.06
CA ALA A 129 8.56 1.92 13.16
C ALA A 129 8.62 3.38 12.72
N ALA A 130 9.63 3.78 11.93
CA ALA A 130 9.72 5.13 11.38
C ALA A 130 8.54 5.47 10.47
N ALA A 131 8.09 4.54 9.61
CA ALA A 131 6.93 4.74 8.75
C ALA A 131 5.62 4.86 9.54
N VAL A 132 5.44 4.07 10.59
CA VAL A 132 4.30 4.18 11.51
C VAL A 132 4.31 5.55 12.21
N GLN A 133 5.45 5.99 12.73
CA GLN A 133 5.57 7.32 13.36
C GLN A 133 5.28 8.45 12.37
N GLU A 134 5.82 8.38 11.15
CA GLU A 134 5.54 9.37 10.11
C GLU A 134 4.04 9.44 9.79
N TYR A 135 3.37 8.29 9.66
CA TYR A 135 1.93 8.22 9.47
C TYR A 135 1.17 8.88 10.63
N LEU A 136 1.46 8.49 11.87
CA LEU A 136 0.77 9.01 13.06
C LEU A 136 0.90 10.53 13.18
N VAL A 137 2.10 11.08 12.95
CA VAL A 137 2.35 12.53 12.98
C VAL A 137 1.52 13.26 11.92
N ARG A 138 1.43 12.71 10.70
CA ARG A 138 0.64 13.28 9.60
C ARG A 138 -0.87 13.23 9.85
N SER A 139 -1.33 12.24 10.62
CA SER A 139 -2.75 12.04 10.93
C SER A 139 -3.27 12.95 12.05
N ILE A 140 -2.39 13.61 12.81
CA ILE A 140 -2.80 14.59 13.82
C ILE A 140 -3.35 15.84 13.11
N PRO A 141 -4.63 16.19 13.31
CA PRO A 141 -5.18 17.43 12.75
C PRO A 141 -4.43 18.63 13.32
N ALA A 142 -3.95 19.52 12.46
CA ALA A 142 -3.33 20.76 12.92
C ALA A 142 -4.27 21.48 13.91
N PRO A 143 -3.76 22.01 15.04
CA PRO A 143 -4.59 22.74 15.98
C PRO A 143 -5.28 23.87 15.24
N ARG A 144 -6.63 23.88 15.29
CA ARG A 144 -7.44 24.96 14.72
C ARG A 144 -6.95 26.26 15.36
N ARG A 145 -6.23 27.10 14.61
CA ARG A 145 -5.99 28.48 15.02
C ARG A 145 -7.35 29.16 15.08
N SER A 146 -7.86 29.37 16.29
CA SER A 146 -8.97 30.30 16.50
C SER A 146 -8.55 31.65 15.92
N PRO A 147 -9.37 32.30 15.08
CA PRO A 147 -9.10 33.68 14.70
C PRO A 147 -9.25 34.51 15.98
N GLU A 148 -8.14 34.96 16.55
CA GLU A 148 -8.16 35.97 17.59
C GLU A 148 -8.84 37.22 17.00
N GLY A 149 -10.08 37.41 17.40
CA GLY A 149 -10.90 38.57 17.09
C GLY A 149 -10.15 39.80 17.56
N ARG A 150 -9.72 40.60 16.60
CA ARG A 150 -9.19 41.94 16.76
C ARG A 150 -10.29 42.82 17.38
N SER A 151 -10.41 42.84 18.71
CA SER A 151 -11.19 43.86 19.42
C SER A 151 -10.40 45.17 19.37
N GLY A 152 -10.67 45.93 18.32
CA GLY A 152 -10.24 47.31 18.19
C GLY A 152 -10.92 48.20 19.23
N ARG A 153 -10.09 49.11 19.75
CA ARG A 153 -10.39 50.35 20.47
C ARG A 153 -11.81 50.89 20.39
#